data_AF-A0A9D5YIJ8-F1
#
_entry.id   AF-A0A9D5YIJ8-F1
#
_cell.length_a   1.000
_cell.length_b   1.000
_cell.length_c   1.000
_cell.angle_alpha   90.00
_cell.angle_beta   90.00
_cell.angle_gamma   90.00
#
_symmetry.space_group_name_H-M   'P 1'
#
loop_
_entity.id
_entity.type
_entity.pdbx_description
1 polymer ?
#
loop_
_entity_poly.entity_id
_entity_poly.type
_entity_poly.pdbx_seq_one_letter_code
_entity_poly.pdbx_strand_id
1 'polypeptide(L)'
;MKKNSIMRSIMLIVLAALLLAGCSGKEPYTLKTVDGVHYIEVGSEYAPSEEDLQFNEEAGLKFSTMDEMVDAVLNKKLDESQLKKVYTFDRDANGKIRTVDFTNLVVPVVPANHTLSSEVRWLGGEYTFRMNSKSGARAYVFCRTPELFEYFISDKYESVYGREGHNNAIKKEKVEDRNATVVYVKTDRAELKHIIYSFQEGQTQYTVFEDYTLKYVDPSSYPYVISDVIPTVVKLYVRNGDYCIEFQIRDLTERPSMEYLKQFNVEKFVPKT
;
A
#
# COMPACT_ATOMS: atom_id res chain seq x y z
N MET A 1 63.04 40.37 3.01
CA MET A 1 62.14 39.46 3.76
C MET A 1 60.65 39.59 3.34
N LYS A 2 60.30 39.57 2.03
CA LYS A 2 58.90 39.73 1.56
C LYS A 2 58.35 38.58 0.69
N LYS A 3 59.15 37.56 0.35
CA LYS A 3 58.72 36.44 -0.52
C LYS A 3 57.97 35.30 0.21
N ASN A 4 58.13 35.16 1.53
CA ASN A 4 57.49 34.06 2.30
C ASN A 4 56.03 34.33 2.71
N SER A 5 55.56 35.59 2.62
CA SER A 5 54.18 35.95 2.97
C SER A 5 53.20 35.64 1.84
N ILE A 6 53.60 35.83 0.58
CA ILE A 6 52.72 35.62 -0.58
C ILE A 6 52.47 34.12 -0.83
N MET A 7 53.48 33.27 -0.61
CA MET A 7 53.35 31.82 -0.78
C MET A 7 52.40 31.20 0.26
N ARG A 8 52.36 31.73 1.50
CA ARG A 8 51.41 31.28 2.54
C ARG A 8 49.97 31.73 2.24
N SER A 9 49.79 32.93 1.69
CA SER A 9 48.46 33.41 1.30
C SER A 9 47.88 32.66 0.09
N ILE A 10 48.72 32.34 -0.91
CA ILE A 10 48.29 31.52 -2.06
C ILE A 10 47.97 30.09 -1.62
N MET A 11 48.77 29.51 -0.73
CA MET A 11 48.52 28.16 -0.21
C MET A 11 47.25 28.10 0.65
N LEU A 12 46.91 29.15 1.41
CA LEU A 12 45.63 29.24 2.14
C LEU A 12 44.42 29.39 1.19
N ILE A 13 44.57 30.13 0.09
CA ILE A 13 43.50 30.32 -0.90
C ILE A 13 43.28 29.03 -1.71
N VAL A 14 44.34 28.29 -2.04
CA VAL A 14 44.24 26.98 -2.70
C VAL A 14 43.65 25.92 -1.77
N LEU A 15 43.97 25.95 -0.47
CA LEU A 15 43.36 25.03 0.52
C LEU A 15 41.87 25.35 0.77
N ALA A 16 41.49 26.64 0.78
CA ALA A 16 40.09 27.06 0.87
C ALA A 16 39.31 26.78 -0.42
N ALA A 17 39.94 26.90 -1.59
CA ALA A 17 39.32 26.55 -2.88
C ALA A 17 39.18 25.03 -3.06
N LEU A 18 40.07 24.21 -2.49
CA LEU A 18 39.94 22.75 -2.45
C LEU A 18 38.90 22.26 -1.42
N LEU A 19 38.61 23.04 -0.37
CA LEU A 19 37.50 22.79 0.56
C LEU A 19 36.13 23.22 -0.02
N LEU A 20 36.12 24.14 -0.99
CA LEU A 20 34.92 24.61 -1.69
C LEU A 20 34.68 23.90 -3.03
N ALA A 21 35.69 23.22 -3.57
CA ALA A 21 35.56 22.35 -4.74
C ALA A 21 34.98 21.00 -4.34
N GLY A 22 33.65 20.95 -4.22
CA GLY A 22 32.91 19.75 -4.57
C GLY A 22 32.78 18.68 -3.49
N CYS A 23 32.29 19.03 -2.31
CA CYS A 23 31.23 18.19 -1.72
C CYS A 23 29.94 18.46 -2.49
N SER A 24 29.89 18.11 -3.79
CA SER A 24 28.61 17.79 -4.41
C SER A 24 28.22 16.47 -3.76
N GLY A 25 27.54 16.55 -2.60
CA GLY A 25 26.95 15.38 -1.98
C GLY A 25 26.16 14.69 -3.08
N LYS A 26 26.57 13.48 -3.45
CA LYS A 26 25.82 12.65 -4.37
C LYS A 26 24.40 12.63 -3.82
N GLU A 27 23.42 13.00 -4.65
CA GLU A 27 22.03 12.98 -4.19
C GLU A 27 21.74 11.57 -3.64
N PRO A 28 21.06 11.45 -2.49
CA PRO A 28 20.90 10.15 -1.81
C PRO A 28 20.15 9.14 -2.68
N TYR A 29 19.34 9.62 -3.62
CA TYR A 29 18.68 8.85 -4.66
C TYR A 29 18.26 9.77 -5.79
N THR A 30 17.90 9.18 -6.94
CA THR A 30 17.27 9.92 -8.03
C THR A 30 15.79 9.56 -8.15
N LEU A 31 14.98 10.55 -8.47
CA LEU A 31 13.59 10.37 -8.88
C LEU A 31 13.50 10.59 -10.38
N LYS A 32 12.94 9.61 -11.09
CA LYS A 32 12.72 9.69 -12.54
C LYS A 32 11.26 9.51 -12.85
N THR A 33 10.76 10.28 -13.79
CA THR A 33 9.42 10.07 -14.36
C THR A 33 9.59 9.47 -15.75
N VAL A 34 8.97 8.32 -15.98
CA VAL A 34 8.92 7.64 -17.28
C VAL A 34 7.45 7.39 -17.58
N ASP A 35 6.94 7.97 -18.65
CA ASP A 35 5.53 7.83 -19.07
C ASP A 35 4.51 8.14 -17.97
N GLY A 36 4.79 9.14 -17.14
CA GLY A 36 3.94 9.54 -16.01
C GLY A 36 4.09 8.68 -14.75
N VAL A 37 4.90 7.62 -14.79
CA VAL A 37 5.22 6.79 -13.63
C VAL A 37 6.51 7.28 -12.99
N HIS A 38 6.45 7.50 -11.68
CA HIS A 38 7.62 7.89 -10.88
C HIS A 38 8.37 6.64 -10.40
N TYR A 39 9.70 6.71 -10.47
CA TYR A 39 10.63 5.67 -10.03
C TYR A 39 11.68 6.27 -9.12
N ILE A 40 12.08 5.50 -8.10
CA ILE A 40 13.18 5.84 -7.22
C ILE A 40 14.37 4.92 -7.49
N GLU A 41 15.53 5.51 -7.73
CA GLU A 41 16.80 4.79 -7.86
C GLU A 41 17.68 5.12 -6.67
N VAL A 42 17.81 4.13 -5.77
CA VAL A 42 18.67 4.18 -4.58
C VAL A 42 20.03 3.57 -4.93
N GLY A 43 21.11 4.23 -4.52
CA GLY A 43 22.47 3.73 -4.74
C GLY A 43 22.74 2.39 -4.06
N SER A 44 23.62 1.57 -4.65
CA SER A 44 24.01 0.26 -4.09
C SER A 44 24.70 0.37 -2.73
N GLU A 45 25.24 1.54 -2.38
CA GLU A 45 25.77 1.86 -1.05
C GLU A 45 24.73 1.74 0.07
N TYR A 46 23.43 1.77 -0.27
CA TYR A 46 22.33 1.56 0.67
C TYR A 46 21.76 0.13 0.61
N ALA A 47 22.45 -0.81 -0.03
CA ALA A 47 22.02 -2.21 0.03
C ALA A 47 22.04 -2.69 1.50
N PRO A 48 20.94 -3.28 2.01
CA PRO A 48 20.88 -3.77 3.38
C PRO A 48 21.85 -4.94 3.57
N SER A 49 22.47 -5.01 4.74
CA SER A 49 23.18 -6.20 5.19
C SER A 49 22.21 -7.34 5.52
N GLU A 50 22.70 -8.59 5.67
CA GLU A 50 21.86 -9.71 6.12
C GLU A 50 21.20 -9.44 7.49
N GLU A 51 21.82 -8.65 8.36
CA GLU A 51 21.26 -8.23 9.64
C GLU A 51 20.14 -7.19 9.47
N ASP A 52 20.25 -6.29 8.48
CA ASP A 52 19.22 -5.31 8.15
C ASP A 52 17.95 -5.97 7.58
N LEU A 53 18.09 -7.10 6.88
CA LEU A 53 16.97 -7.89 6.34
C LEU A 53 16.12 -8.57 7.42
N GLN A 54 16.60 -8.66 8.68
CA GLN A 54 15.78 -9.14 9.79
C GLN A 54 14.69 -8.14 10.20
N PHE A 55 14.73 -6.90 9.70
CA PHE A 55 13.69 -5.90 9.89
C PHE A 55 12.54 -6.05 8.89
N ASN A 56 11.64 -6.98 9.21
CA ASN A 56 10.25 -7.12 8.74
C ASN A 56 9.92 -6.46 7.38
N GLU A 57 9.97 -7.27 6.32
CA GLU A 57 9.60 -6.97 4.93
C GLU A 57 8.19 -6.35 4.78
N GLU A 58 7.32 -6.44 5.79
CA GLU A 58 5.96 -5.88 5.81
C GLU A 58 5.86 -4.43 6.31
N ALA A 59 6.93 -3.86 6.86
CA ALA A 59 6.86 -2.50 7.38
C ALA A 59 7.18 -1.52 6.26
N GLY A 60 6.22 -0.80 5.68
CA GLY A 60 6.53 0.38 4.85
C GLY A 60 7.34 1.46 5.60
N LEU A 61 7.76 2.51 4.90
CA LEU A 61 8.21 3.74 5.54
C LEU A 61 7.02 4.45 6.18
N LYS A 62 7.14 4.84 7.45
CA LYS A 62 6.07 5.50 8.20
C LYS A 62 6.27 7.01 8.19
N PHE A 63 5.20 7.74 7.95
CA PHE A 63 5.14 9.20 8.00
C PHE A 63 3.94 9.61 8.85
N SER A 64 4.04 10.73 9.56
CA SER A 64 2.96 11.19 10.45
C SER A 64 1.77 11.74 9.66
N THR A 65 2.02 12.18 8.42
CA THR A 65 1.03 12.73 7.48
C THR A 65 1.38 12.41 6.03
N MET A 66 0.39 12.56 5.13
CA MET A 66 0.62 12.52 3.68
C MET A 66 1.57 13.63 3.21
N ASP A 67 1.45 14.85 3.74
CA ASP A 67 2.31 15.97 3.37
C ASP A 67 3.79 15.68 3.69
N GLU A 68 4.06 15.09 4.86
CA GLU A 68 5.40 14.68 5.26
C GLU A 68 5.98 13.60 4.34
N MET A 69 5.16 12.61 3.94
CA MET A 69 5.57 11.59 2.97
C MET A 69 5.95 12.23 1.63
N VAL A 70 5.10 13.13 1.11
CA VAL A 70 5.33 13.82 -0.16
C VAL A 70 6.60 14.67 -0.11
N ASP A 71 6.76 15.48 0.94
CA ASP A 71 7.94 16.32 1.15
C ASP A 71 9.21 15.47 1.27
N ALA A 72 9.19 14.40 2.06
CA ALA A 72 10.35 13.55 2.28
C ALA A 72 10.84 12.89 0.99
N VAL A 73 9.91 12.42 0.15
CA VAL A 73 10.25 11.76 -1.11
C VAL A 73 10.62 12.78 -2.20
N LEU A 74 9.76 13.78 -2.46
CA LEU A 74 10.01 14.72 -3.56
C LEU A 74 11.22 15.63 -3.31
N ASN A 75 11.47 16.02 -2.05
CA ASN A 75 12.58 16.89 -1.69
C ASN A 75 13.82 16.13 -1.18
N LYS A 76 13.89 14.82 -1.41
CA LYS A 76 15.09 14.00 -1.14
C LYS A 76 15.57 14.03 0.31
N LYS A 77 14.64 14.05 1.27
CA LYS A 77 14.93 14.15 2.72
C LYS A 77 14.90 12.79 3.44
N LEU A 78 14.90 11.68 2.72
CA LEU A 78 14.99 10.35 3.32
C LEU A 78 16.37 10.15 3.94
N ASP A 79 16.41 9.68 5.19
CA ASP A 79 17.65 9.33 5.88
C ASP A 79 18.23 7.98 5.40
N GLU A 80 19.45 7.66 5.83
CA GLU A 80 20.14 6.41 5.42
C GLU A 80 19.34 5.15 5.79
N SER A 81 18.72 5.10 6.97
CA SER A 81 17.93 3.95 7.40
C SER A 81 16.67 3.79 6.54
N GLN A 82 16.02 4.90 6.20
CA GLN A 82 14.89 4.93 5.29
C GLN A 82 15.30 4.49 3.88
N LEU A 83 16.47 4.89 3.38
CA LEU A 83 16.97 4.49 2.06
C LEU A 83 17.31 3.01 1.97
N LYS A 84 17.95 2.45 3.00
CA LYS A 84 18.18 1.00 3.11
C LYS A 84 16.88 0.22 3.03
N LYS A 85 15.83 0.77 3.62
CA LYS A 85 14.50 0.18 3.61
C LYS A 85 13.75 0.37 2.29
N VAL A 86 13.90 1.51 1.61
CA VAL A 86 13.39 1.66 0.24
C VAL A 86 14.07 0.67 -0.70
N TYR A 87 15.35 0.35 -0.48
CA TYR A 87 16.10 -0.60 -1.29
C TYR A 87 15.46 -2.02 -1.31
N THR A 88 14.70 -2.38 -0.26
CA THR A 88 13.99 -3.67 -0.15
C THR A 88 12.58 -3.65 -0.76
N PHE A 89 12.10 -2.51 -1.27
CA PHE A 89 10.81 -2.46 -1.93
C PHE A 89 10.80 -3.27 -3.22
N ASP A 90 9.60 -3.73 -3.60
CA ASP A 90 9.39 -4.49 -4.83
C ASP A 90 9.92 -3.74 -6.05
N ARG A 91 10.61 -4.49 -6.91
CA ARG A 91 11.17 -4.01 -8.16
C ARG A 91 10.34 -4.49 -9.34
N ASP A 92 10.21 -3.63 -10.35
CA ASP A 92 9.62 -4.02 -11.62
C ASP A 92 10.55 -4.98 -12.41
N ALA A 93 10.08 -5.42 -13.59
CA ALA A 93 10.85 -6.29 -14.47
C ALA A 93 12.19 -5.69 -14.94
N ASN A 94 12.39 -4.38 -14.83
CA ASN A 94 13.62 -3.66 -15.16
C ASN A 94 14.51 -3.41 -13.93
N GLY A 95 14.15 -3.98 -12.77
CA GLY A 95 14.90 -3.82 -11.52
C GLY A 95 14.70 -2.45 -10.85
N LYS A 96 13.70 -1.66 -11.25
CA LYS A 96 13.44 -0.33 -10.70
C LYS A 96 12.36 -0.36 -9.63
N ILE A 97 12.53 0.45 -8.60
CA ILE A 97 11.52 0.62 -7.55
C ILE A 97 10.51 1.65 -8.04
N ARG A 98 9.29 1.20 -8.32
CA ARG A 98 8.18 2.07 -8.68
C ARG A 98 7.74 2.86 -7.45
N THR A 99 7.38 4.13 -7.64
CA THR A 99 6.73 4.94 -6.61
C THR A 99 5.27 5.19 -6.96
N VAL A 100 4.52 5.71 -5.99
CA VAL A 100 3.18 6.28 -6.22
C VAL A 100 3.25 7.48 -7.15
N ASP A 101 2.11 7.83 -7.77
CA ASP A 101 1.95 9.08 -8.49
C ASP A 101 1.67 10.21 -7.51
N PHE A 102 2.70 11.02 -7.23
CA PHE A 102 2.62 12.14 -6.30
C PHE A 102 1.70 13.29 -6.78
N THR A 103 1.26 13.28 -8.05
CA THR A 103 0.34 14.29 -8.60
C THR A 103 -1.13 13.88 -8.52
N ASN A 104 -1.39 12.58 -8.37
CA ASN A 104 -2.73 11.98 -8.29
C ASN A 104 -2.92 11.13 -7.03
N LEU A 105 -2.42 11.63 -5.91
CA LEU A 105 -2.64 11.01 -4.61
C LEU A 105 -4.11 11.10 -4.21
N VAL A 106 -4.54 10.12 -3.42
CA VAL A 106 -5.89 9.99 -2.88
C VAL A 106 -5.88 9.76 -1.37
N VAL A 107 -6.98 10.10 -0.71
CA VAL A 107 -7.25 9.78 0.69
C VAL A 107 -8.58 9.05 0.81
N PRO A 108 -8.70 8.08 1.73
CA PRO A 108 -9.97 7.43 1.99
C PRO A 108 -10.94 8.33 2.73
N VAL A 109 -12.20 8.26 2.32
CA VAL A 109 -13.34 8.70 3.11
C VAL A 109 -13.91 7.49 3.82
N VAL A 110 -14.09 7.59 5.13
CA VAL A 110 -14.57 6.51 6.00
C VAL A 110 -15.89 6.91 6.67
N PRO A 111 -16.72 5.94 7.09
CA PRO A 111 -17.97 6.24 7.79
C PRO A 111 -17.74 7.04 9.07
N ALA A 112 -18.71 7.87 9.48
CA ALA A 112 -18.55 8.84 10.58
C ALA A 112 -18.21 8.22 11.96
N ASN A 113 -18.52 6.94 12.16
CA ASN A 113 -18.16 6.18 13.38
C ASN A 113 -16.74 5.57 13.34
N HIS A 114 -15.99 5.82 12.27
CA HIS A 114 -14.61 5.38 12.08
C HIS A 114 -13.64 6.55 12.18
N THR A 115 -12.40 6.24 12.53
CA THR A 115 -11.30 7.18 12.50
C THR A 115 -10.21 6.64 11.60
N LEU A 116 -9.73 7.50 10.71
CA LEU A 116 -8.52 7.24 9.93
C LEU A 116 -7.31 7.72 10.73
N SER A 117 -6.29 6.87 10.82
CA SER A 117 -4.97 7.26 11.29
C SER A 117 -4.38 8.31 10.36
N SER A 118 -3.79 9.37 10.93
CA SER A 118 -2.98 10.31 10.14
C SER A 118 -1.66 9.68 9.68
N GLU A 119 -1.14 8.68 10.42
CA GLU A 119 0.04 7.91 10.01
C GLU A 119 -0.21 7.23 8.67
N VAL A 120 0.67 7.52 7.72
CA VAL A 120 0.72 6.93 6.38
C VAL A 120 1.91 5.97 6.33
N ARG A 121 1.72 4.82 5.68
CA ARG A 121 2.84 3.93 5.37
C ARG A 121 3.03 3.82 3.87
N TRP A 122 4.23 4.12 3.40
CA TRP A 122 4.60 4.04 1.99
C TRP A 122 5.40 2.77 1.70
N LEU A 123 5.04 2.07 0.63
CA LEU A 123 5.62 0.78 0.20
C LEU A 123 5.99 0.81 -1.29
N GLY A 124 6.53 1.94 -1.77
CA GLY A 124 6.90 2.10 -3.19
C GLY A 124 5.68 2.42 -4.04
N GLY A 125 5.14 1.43 -4.78
CA GLY A 125 4.01 1.62 -5.70
C GLY A 125 2.65 1.85 -5.02
N GLU A 126 2.60 1.70 -3.70
CA GLU A 126 1.40 1.89 -2.88
C GLU A 126 1.69 2.58 -1.56
N TYR A 127 0.62 3.05 -0.91
CA TYR A 127 0.66 3.54 0.46
C TYR A 127 -0.61 3.15 1.19
N THR A 128 -0.54 3.12 2.51
CA THR A 128 -1.61 2.61 3.35
C THR A 128 -1.96 3.53 4.50
N PHE A 129 -3.22 3.46 4.89
CA PHE A 129 -3.74 4.03 6.11
C PHE A 129 -4.30 2.93 7.00
N ARG A 130 -4.33 3.20 8.30
CA ARG A 130 -5.07 2.37 9.25
C ARG A 130 -6.38 3.05 9.63
N MET A 131 -7.47 2.31 9.58
CA MET A 131 -8.77 2.73 10.09
C MET A 131 -9.10 1.95 11.36
N ASN A 132 -9.70 2.64 12.34
CA ASN A 132 -10.28 2.00 13.53
C ASN A 132 -11.75 2.43 13.67
N SER A 133 -12.56 1.61 14.31
CA SER A 133 -13.98 1.87 14.56
C SER A 133 -14.32 1.82 16.04
N LYS A 134 -15.34 2.56 16.46
CA LYS A 134 -15.94 2.41 17.79
C LYS A 134 -16.57 1.03 18.01
N SER A 135 -17.00 0.34 16.94
CA SER A 135 -17.55 -1.01 17.02
C SER A 135 -16.50 -2.11 17.17
N GLY A 136 -15.20 -1.75 17.14
CA GLY A 136 -14.10 -2.71 17.16
C GLY A 136 -13.60 -3.12 15.78
N ALA A 137 -14.36 -2.86 14.71
CA ALA A 137 -13.92 -3.11 13.34
C ALA A 137 -12.65 -2.30 13.02
N ARG A 138 -11.73 -2.92 12.30
CA ARG A 138 -10.47 -2.31 11.86
C ARG A 138 -10.34 -2.46 10.35
N ALA A 139 -9.68 -1.52 9.69
CA ALA A 139 -9.29 -1.74 8.31
C ALA A 139 -7.87 -1.28 8.02
N TYR A 140 -7.26 -1.99 7.08
CA TYR A 140 -6.12 -1.49 6.32
C TYR A 140 -6.65 -0.96 5.02
N VAL A 141 -6.30 0.28 4.70
CA VAL A 141 -6.71 0.93 3.48
C VAL A 141 -5.48 1.02 2.58
N PHE A 142 -5.59 0.51 1.36
CA PHE A 142 -4.50 0.48 0.40
C PHE A 142 -4.83 1.40 -0.77
N CYS A 143 -3.99 2.42 -0.92
CA CYS A 143 -4.00 3.35 -2.04
C CYS A 143 -2.93 2.91 -3.03
N ARG A 144 -3.35 2.53 -4.23
CA ARG A 144 -2.48 1.97 -5.26
C ARG A 144 -2.58 2.79 -6.54
N THR A 145 -1.59 2.62 -7.42
CA THR A 145 -1.75 3.02 -8.81
C THR A 145 -2.92 2.24 -9.45
N PRO A 146 -3.62 2.80 -10.46
CA PRO A 146 -4.73 2.11 -11.12
C PRO A 146 -4.35 0.73 -11.65
N GLU A 147 -3.16 0.58 -12.22
CA GLU A 147 -2.65 -0.70 -12.73
C GLU A 147 -2.51 -1.75 -11.63
N LEU A 148 -1.92 -1.38 -10.48
CA LEU A 148 -1.80 -2.29 -9.34
C LEU A 148 -3.19 -2.61 -8.77
N PHE A 149 -4.10 -1.64 -8.73
CA PHE A 149 -5.48 -1.86 -8.28
C PHE A 149 -6.20 -2.91 -9.13
N GLU A 150 -6.12 -2.78 -10.47
CA GLU A 150 -6.73 -3.75 -11.39
C GLU A 150 -6.07 -5.11 -11.28
N TYR A 151 -4.73 -5.17 -11.17
CA TYR A 151 -4.01 -6.41 -10.93
C TYR A 151 -4.52 -7.13 -9.67
N PHE A 152 -4.68 -6.42 -8.55
CA PHE A 152 -5.14 -7.04 -7.31
C PHE A 152 -6.60 -7.51 -7.38
N ILE A 153 -7.47 -6.77 -8.05
CA ILE A 153 -8.85 -7.22 -8.28
C ILE A 153 -8.85 -8.48 -9.16
N SER A 154 -8.12 -8.47 -10.28
CA SER A 154 -8.05 -9.61 -11.20
C SER A 154 -7.44 -10.83 -10.53
N ASP A 155 -6.30 -10.68 -9.86
CA ASP A 155 -5.67 -11.75 -9.06
C ASP A 155 -6.64 -12.34 -8.04
N LYS A 156 -7.41 -11.49 -7.35
CA LYS A 156 -8.40 -11.98 -6.37
C LYS A 156 -9.52 -12.76 -7.06
N TYR A 157 -10.09 -12.24 -8.14
CA TYR A 157 -11.04 -12.99 -8.95
C TYR A 157 -10.44 -14.33 -9.42
N GLU A 158 -9.29 -14.32 -10.07
CA GLU A 158 -8.63 -15.52 -10.59
C GLU A 158 -8.24 -16.52 -9.49
N SER A 159 -7.78 -16.04 -8.33
CA SER A 159 -7.44 -16.90 -7.20
C SER A 159 -8.66 -17.67 -6.66
N VAL A 160 -9.85 -17.06 -6.72
CA VAL A 160 -11.11 -17.67 -6.28
C VAL A 160 -11.75 -18.51 -7.38
N TYR A 161 -11.72 -18.04 -8.64
CA TYR A 161 -12.45 -18.65 -9.75
C TYR A 161 -11.63 -19.56 -10.66
N GLY A 162 -10.31 -19.33 -10.78
CA GLY A 162 -9.43 -19.85 -11.83
C GLY A 162 -8.44 -20.93 -11.39
N ARG A 163 -8.33 -21.24 -10.09
CA ARG A 163 -7.51 -22.37 -9.61
C ARG A 163 -8.23 -23.72 -9.76
N GLU A 164 -8.70 -24.03 -10.97
CA GLU A 164 -9.06 -25.39 -11.37
C GLU A 164 -7.77 -26.21 -11.54
N GLY A 165 -7.20 -26.71 -10.44
CA GLY A 165 -5.95 -27.47 -10.49
C GLY A 165 -5.30 -27.81 -9.16
N HIS A 166 -5.69 -27.15 -8.07
CA HIS A 166 -5.13 -27.39 -6.73
C HIS A 166 -6.05 -28.22 -5.84
N ASN A 167 -6.51 -29.43 -6.24
CA ASN A 167 -7.32 -30.35 -5.40
C ASN A 167 -8.52 -29.72 -4.64
N ASN A 168 -8.93 -28.51 -5.00
CA ASN A 168 -9.92 -27.74 -4.27
C ASN A 168 -11.28 -28.04 -4.89
N ALA A 169 -12.24 -28.48 -4.08
CA ALA A 169 -13.62 -28.54 -4.54
C ALA A 169 -14.18 -27.12 -4.56
N ILE A 170 -14.53 -26.63 -5.76
CA ILE A 170 -15.13 -25.30 -5.95
C ILE A 170 -16.59 -25.48 -6.37
N LYS A 171 -17.51 -24.84 -5.65
CA LYS A 171 -18.93 -24.75 -6.03
C LYS A 171 -19.30 -23.28 -6.20
N LYS A 172 -19.91 -22.93 -7.32
CA LYS A 172 -20.32 -21.56 -7.66
C LYS A 172 -21.84 -21.49 -7.75
N GLU A 173 -22.43 -20.47 -7.13
CA GLU A 173 -23.87 -20.24 -7.11
C GLU A 173 -24.15 -18.75 -7.36
N LYS A 174 -25.20 -18.44 -8.13
CA LYS A 174 -25.73 -17.08 -8.21
C LYS A 174 -26.88 -16.96 -7.22
N VAL A 175 -26.88 -15.89 -6.44
CA VAL A 175 -27.91 -15.64 -5.42
C VAL A 175 -28.56 -14.28 -5.64
N GLU A 176 -29.85 -14.16 -5.33
CA GLU A 176 -30.57 -12.89 -5.45
C GLU A 176 -30.09 -11.84 -4.43
N ASP A 177 -29.64 -12.27 -3.25
CA ASP A 177 -29.04 -11.38 -2.26
C ASP A 177 -27.89 -10.59 -2.88
N ARG A 178 -28.10 -9.28 -3.03
CA ARG A 178 -27.17 -8.33 -3.68
C ARG A 178 -26.77 -8.72 -5.11
N ASN A 179 -27.56 -9.56 -5.78
CA ASN A 179 -27.24 -10.16 -7.09
C ASN A 179 -25.82 -10.77 -7.10
N ALA A 180 -25.44 -11.41 -5.99
CA ALA A 180 -24.08 -11.83 -5.74
C ALA A 180 -23.76 -13.19 -6.38
N THR A 181 -22.46 -13.45 -6.49
CA THR A 181 -21.93 -14.78 -6.75
C THR A 181 -21.35 -15.33 -5.47
N VAL A 182 -21.83 -16.50 -5.04
CA VAL A 182 -21.28 -17.24 -3.92
C VAL A 182 -20.34 -18.31 -4.46
N VAL A 183 -19.14 -18.39 -3.89
CA VAL A 183 -18.16 -19.42 -4.22
C VAL A 183 -17.77 -20.13 -2.93
N TYR A 184 -18.03 -21.43 -2.88
CA TYR A 184 -17.54 -22.30 -1.81
C TYR A 184 -16.25 -22.94 -2.26
N VAL A 185 -15.23 -22.86 -1.42
CA VAL A 185 -13.90 -23.40 -1.69
C VAL A 185 -13.50 -24.30 -0.54
N LYS A 186 -13.18 -25.56 -0.83
CA LYS A 186 -12.57 -26.47 0.13
C LYS A 186 -11.11 -26.64 -0.21
N THR A 187 -10.24 -26.34 0.75
CA THR A 187 -8.80 -26.56 0.68
C THR A 187 -8.37 -27.66 1.64
N ASP A 188 -7.09 -28.01 1.60
CA ASP A 188 -6.41 -28.87 2.58
C ASP A 188 -6.40 -28.28 4.00
N ARG A 189 -6.61 -26.96 4.13
CA ARG A 189 -6.54 -26.22 5.40
C ARG A 189 -7.89 -25.77 5.93
N ALA A 190 -8.85 -25.46 5.06
CA ALA A 190 -10.11 -24.84 5.46
C ALA A 190 -11.25 -25.07 4.46
N GLU A 191 -12.48 -24.87 4.93
CA GLU A 191 -13.66 -24.66 4.12
C GLU A 191 -14.01 -23.17 4.18
N LEU A 192 -14.13 -22.56 3.00
CA LEU A 192 -14.28 -21.12 2.81
C LEU A 192 -15.53 -20.84 1.98
N LYS A 193 -16.12 -19.67 2.21
CA LYS A 193 -17.16 -19.10 1.37
C LYS A 193 -16.76 -17.68 0.99
N HIS A 194 -16.87 -17.35 -0.28
CA HIS A 194 -16.67 -16.01 -0.82
C HIS A 194 -18.00 -15.53 -1.38
N ILE A 195 -18.41 -14.31 -1.05
CA ILE A 195 -19.56 -13.66 -1.68
C ILE A 195 -19.05 -12.43 -2.41
N ILE A 196 -19.30 -12.38 -3.72
CA ILE A 196 -18.74 -11.37 -4.61
C ILE A 196 -19.86 -10.67 -5.35
N TYR A 197 -19.91 -9.36 -5.25
CA TYR A 197 -20.91 -8.54 -5.91
C TYR A 197 -20.37 -7.13 -6.17
N SER A 198 -21.00 -6.44 -7.09
CA SER A 198 -20.69 -5.05 -7.41
C SER A 198 -21.96 -4.22 -7.42
N PHE A 199 -21.83 -2.95 -7.08
CA PHE A 199 -22.91 -1.98 -7.14
C PHE A 199 -22.37 -0.59 -7.45
N GLN A 200 -23.27 0.34 -7.76
CA GLN A 200 -22.93 1.70 -8.13
C GLN A 200 -23.81 2.68 -7.34
N GLU A 201 -23.21 3.77 -6.88
CA GLU A 201 -23.89 4.89 -6.21
C GLU A 201 -23.40 6.19 -6.88
N GLY A 202 -24.27 6.81 -7.68
CA GLY A 202 -23.88 7.94 -8.52
C GLY A 202 -22.73 7.57 -9.48
N GLN A 203 -21.58 8.23 -9.31
CA GLN A 203 -20.36 8.00 -10.11
C GLN A 203 -19.40 6.99 -9.46
N THR A 204 -19.66 6.59 -8.22
CA THR A 204 -18.78 5.66 -7.50
C THR A 204 -19.20 4.22 -7.76
N GLN A 205 -18.24 3.41 -8.19
CA GLN A 205 -18.37 1.97 -8.38
C GLN A 205 -17.74 1.23 -7.21
N TYR A 206 -18.43 0.18 -6.77
CA TYR A 206 -18.02 -0.66 -5.66
C TYR A 206 -17.94 -2.11 -6.14
N THR A 207 -16.83 -2.77 -5.85
CA THR A 207 -16.72 -4.23 -5.94
C THR A 207 -16.38 -4.77 -4.57
N VAL A 208 -17.18 -5.72 -4.11
CA VAL A 208 -17.13 -6.24 -2.75
C VAL A 208 -16.80 -7.72 -2.79
N PHE A 209 -15.84 -8.11 -1.96
CA PHE A 209 -15.55 -9.49 -1.64
C PHE A 209 -15.75 -9.68 -0.14
N GLU A 210 -16.74 -10.47 0.22
CA GLU A 210 -16.96 -10.93 1.59
C GLU A 210 -16.35 -12.33 1.72
N ASP A 211 -15.29 -12.46 2.51
CA ASP A 211 -14.62 -13.72 2.77
C ASP A 211 -15.07 -14.29 4.12
N TYR A 212 -15.52 -15.53 4.13
CA TYR A 212 -15.98 -16.26 5.30
C TYR A 212 -15.13 -17.51 5.49
N THR A 213 -14.59 -17.70 6.68
CA THR A 213 -14.05 -18.99 7.09
C THR A 213 -15.15 -19.82 7.73
N LEU A 214 -15.56 -20.90 7.07
CA LEU A 214 -16.62 -21.78 7.56
C LEU A 214 -16.10 -22.85 8.52
N LYS A 215 -14.88 -23.33 8.28
CA LYS A 215 -14.23 -24.37 9.09
C LYS A 215 -12.74 -24.42 8.84
N TYR A 216 -11.94 -24.70 9.85
CA TYR A 216 -10.55 -25.14 9.69
C TYR A 216 -10.46 -26.67 9.77
N VAL A 217 -9.55 -27.27 8.99
CA VAL A 217 -9.26 -28.70 9.06
C VAL A 217 -8.62 -29.07 10.40
N ASP A 218 -7.74 -28.20 10.91
CA ASP A 218 -7.21 -28.26 12.28
C ASP A 218 -7.51 -26.94 13.04
N PRO A 219 -8.57 -26.91 13.86
CA PRO A 219 -8.94 -25.73 14.65
C PRO A 219 -7.91 -25.34 15.71
N SER A 220 -7.07 -26.27 16.16
CA SER A 220 -6.08 -26.00 17.21
C SER A 220 -4.91 -25.14 16.72
N SER A 221 -4.69 -25.14 15.40
CA SER A 221 -3.63 -24.37 14.74
C SER A 221 -4.02 -22.94 14.36
N TYR A 222 -5.32 -22.57 14.44
CA TYR A 222 -5.81 -21.29 13.93
C TYR A 222 -6.85 -20.63 14.85
N PRO A 223 -6.51 -19.56 15.59
CA PRO A 223 -7.42 -18.89 16.53
C PRO A 223 -8.39 -17.90 15.85
N TYR A 224 -8.66 -18.04 14.55
CA TYR A 224 -9.47 -17.08 13.80
C TYR A 224 -10.97 -17.37 13.94
N VAL A 225 -11.78 -16.31 13.83
CA VAL A 225 -13.25 -16.37 13.93
C VAL A 225 -13.83 -17.19 12.79
N ILE A 226 -14.51 -18.29 13.13
CA ILE A 226 -15.33 -19.08 12.22
C ILE A 226 -16.75 -18.49 12.20
N SER A 227 -17.28 -18.18 11.03
CA SER A 227 -18.65 -17.70 10.89
C SER A 227 -19.16 -17.91 9.46
N ASP A 228 -20.42 -18.32 9.34
CA ASP A 228 -21.17 -18.38 8.09
C ASP A 228 -22.11 -17.18 7.89
N VAL A 229 -22.28 -16.32 8.90
CA VAL A 229 -23.16 -15.14 8.86
C VAL A 229 -22.37 -13.84 8.79
N ILE A 230 -21.23 -13.74 9.48
CA ILE A 230 -20.40 -12.54 9.55
C ILE A 230 -19.11 -12.80 8.78
N PRO A 231 -18.75 -11.99 7.78
CA PRO A 231 -17.51 -12.20 7.05
C PRO A 231 -16.30 -11.98 7.96
N THR A 232 -15.30 -12.84 7.82
CA THR A 232 -14.01 -12.73 8.50
C THR A 232 -13.24 -11.50 8.00
N VAL A 233 -13.35 -11.20 6.69
CA VAL A 233 -12.84 -9.97 6.10
C VAL A 233 -13.75 -9.53 4.95
N VAL A 234 -13.93 -8.22 4.81
CA VAL A 234 -14.55 -7.61 3.63
C VAL A 234 -13.50 -6.79 2.91
N LYS A 235 -13.23 -7.15 1.64
CA LYS A 235 -12.43 -6.32 0.73
C LYS A 235 -13.38 -5.48 -0.11
N LEU A 236 -13.32 -4.17 0.08
CA LEU A 236 -14.14 -3.20 -0.63
C LEU A 236 -13.23 -2.40 -1.57
N TYR A 237 -13.40 -2.65 -2.86
CA TYR A 237 -12.74 -1.91 -3.92
C TYR A 237 -13.63 -0.77 -4.36
N VAL A 238 -13.18 0.46 -4.18
CA VAL A 238 -13.94 1.66 -4.50
C VAL A 238 -13.26 2.40 -5.64
N ARG A 239 -14.05 2.77 -6.65
CA ARG A 239 -13.60 3.58 -7.79
C ARG A 239 -14.51 4.78 -7.97
N ASN A 240 -13.94 5.97 -8.05
CA ASN A 240 -14.66 7.22 -8.33
C ASN A 240 -13.89 8.01 -9.40
N GLY A 241 -14.34 7.91 -10.66
CA GLY A 241 -13.55 8.35 -11.81
C GLY A 241 -12.24 7.57 -11.91
N ASP A 242 -11.12 8.30 -12.00
CA ASP A 242 -9.77 7.74 -12.08
C ASP A 242 -9.18 7.36 -10.70
N TYR A 243 -9.89 7.66 -9.61
CA TYR A 243 -9.42 7.39 -8.25
C TYR A 243 -9.88 6.02 -7.79
N CYS A 244 -8.94 5.23 -7.26
CA CYS A 244 -9.20 3.87 -6.79
C CYS A 244 -8.54 3.60 -5.43
N ILE A 245 -9.25 2.86 -4.57
CA ILE A 245 -8.77 2.49 -3.24
C ILE A 245 -9.36 1.16 -2.80
N GLU A 246 -8.60 0.38 -2.03
CA GLU A 246 -9.08 -0.86 -1.41
C GLU A 246 -9.17 -0.69 0.10
N PHE A 247 -10.31 -1.05 0.69
CA PHE A 247 -10.46 -1.23 2.12
C PHE A 247 -10.49 -2.72 2.45
N GLN A 248 -9.58 -3.20 3.32
CA GLN A 248 -9.66 -4.53 3.93
C GLN A 248 -10.19 -4.42 5.36
N ILE A 249 -11.50 -4.61 5.52
CA ILE A 249 -12.22 -4.44 6.78
C ILE A 249 -12.29 -5.79 7.51
N ARG A 250 -11.87 -5.81 8.78
CA ARG A 250 -11.75 -6.98 9.65
C ARG A 250 -12.41 -6.72 11.00
N ASP A 251 -12.53 -7.78 11.80
CA ASP A 251 -13.09 -7.76 13.15
C ASP A 251 -14.52 -7.19 13.18
N LEU A 252 -15.30 -7.57 12.17
CA LEU A 252 -16.69 -7.19 12.02
C LEU A 252 -17.55 -7.93 13.07
N THR A 253 -18.48 -7.22 13.68
CA THR A 253 -19.46 -7.79 14.63
C THR A 253 -20.78 -8.15 13.95
N GLU A 254 -20.98 -7.71 12.72
CA GLU A 254 -22.15 -7.97 11.88
C GLU A 254 -21.75 -7.93 10.40
N ARG A 255 -22.56 -8.54 9.54
CA ARG A 255 -22.37 -8.43 8.09
C ARG A 255 -22.66 -7.00 7.63
N PRO A 256 -21.72 -6.31 6.96
CA PRO A 256 -21.92 -4.94 6.50
C PRO A 256 -23.18 -4.78 5.63
N SER A 257 -24.00 -3.78 5.94
CA SER A 257 -25.14 -3.40 5.11
C SER A 257 -24.69 -2.61 3.87
N MET A 258 -25.53 -2.56 2.83
CA MET A 258 -25.24 -1.73 1.66
C MET A 258 -25.10 -0.24 2.02
N GLU A 259 -25.95 0.25 2.92
CA GLU A 259 -25.90 1.65 3.40
C GLU A 259 -24.62 1.96 4.21
N TYR A 260 -24.04 0.97 4.87
CA TYR A 260 -22.73 1.11 5.49
C TYR A 260 -21.61 1.15 4.43
N LEU A 261 -21.64 0.24 3.46
CA LEU A 261 -20.59 0.16 2.42
C LEU A 261 -20.54 1.41 1.54
N LYS A 262 -21.68 2.05 1.26
CA LYS A 262 -21.77 3.30 0.50
C LYS A 262 -21.10 4.50 1.17
N GLN A 263 -20.87 4.46 2.48
CA GLN A 263 -20.21 5.55 3.20
C GLN A 263 -18.69 5.58 3.00
N PHE A 264 -18.12 4.49 2.48
CA PHE A 264 -16.73 4.49 2.05
C PHE A 264 -16.60 5.16 0.69
N ASN A 265 -15.60 6.02 0.55
CA ASN A 265 -15.31 6.69 -0.71
C ASN A 265 -13.81 7.00 -0.83
N VAL A 266 -13.45 7.60 -1.95
CA VAL A 266 -12.10 8.07 -2.25
C VAL A 266 -12.16 9.51 -2.72
N GLU A 267 -11.24 10.33 -2.23
CA GLU A 267 -11.09 11.72 -2.61
C GLU A 267 -9.66 12.03 -3.04
N LYS A 268 -9.51 13.01 -3.94
CA LYS A 268 -8.18 13.49 -4.34
C LYS A 268 -7.51 14.16 -3.14
N PHE A 269 -6.27 13.80 -2.90
CA PHE A 269 -5.37 14.50 -1.99
C PHE A 269 -4.59 15.59 -2.75
N VAL A 270 -4.57 16.80 -2.20
CA VAL A 270 -3.76 17.91 -2.71
C VAL A 270 -2.72 18.24 -1.63
N PRO A 271 -1.43 17.96 -1.87
CA PRO A 271 -0.37 18.27 -0.92
C PRO A 271 -0.32 19.77 -0.61
N LYS A 272 -0.10 20.10 0.66
CA LYS A 272 0.14 21.48 1.12
C LYS A 272 1.62 21.79 0.91
N THR A 273 1.96 22.30 -0.27
CA THR A 273 3.29 22.87 -0.55
C THR A 273 3.53 24.13 0.25
#